data_AF-A0AAI8BCJ2-F1
#
_entry.id   AF-A0AAI8BCJ2-F1
#
_cell.length_a   1.000
_cell.length_b   1.000
_cell.length_c   1.000
_cell.angle_alpha   90.00
_cell.angle_beta   90.00
_cell.angle_gamma   90.00
#
_symmetry.space_group_name_H-M   'P 1'
#
loop_
_entity.id
_entity.type
_entity.pdbx_description
1 polymer ?
#
loop_
_entity_poly.entity_id
_entity_poly.type
_entity_poly.pdbx_seq_one_letter_code
_entity_poly.pdbx_strand_id
1 'polypeptide(L)'
;MSQFVDVLEEMRTHYKSSFGQTSSGRYAASRQLASYFAAAQESSAQLSAQDRDLLKGLQIDAQSSGQEEASGIESGIVGATEALKSSGASPTSIEEFKKKMEEQRKKAKEDSNARIDKIFDTAIQIGLEHPELQHPIVALMDKIGNFFNDLFNKIADFIVGVVKDVVAWLKNAWDSIKSTFKGIAGWISSWF
;
A
#
# COMPACT_ATOMS: atom_id res chain seq x y z
N MET A 1 5.24 -15.97 22.87
CA MET A 1 5.46 -15.22 21.62
C MET A 1 6.54 -14.18 21.92
N SER A 2 7.46 -13.89 21.00
CA SER A 2 8.57 -12.95 21.25
C SER A 2 8.12 -11.50 21.00
N GLN A 3 8.74 -10.51 21.67
CA GLN A 3 8.42 -9.08 21.46
C GLN A 3 8.55 -8.65 19.99
N PHE A 4 9.43 -9.31 19.23
CA PHE A 4 9.58 -9.14 17.79
C PHE A 4 8.30 -9.50 17.02
N VAL A 5 7.75 -10.69 17.25
CA VAL A 5 6.52 -11.13 16.57
C VAL A 5 5.34 -10.27 17.02
N ASP A 6 5.25 -9.99 18.32
CA ASP A 6 4.14 -9.21 18.88
C ASP A 6 4.09 -7.79 18.29
N VAL A 7 5.25 -7.12 18.11
CA VAL A 7 5.29 -5.77 17.51
C VAL A 7 4.94 -5.79 16.03
N LEU A 8 5.36 -6.82 15.28
CA LEU A 8 5.01 -6.95 13.87
C LEU A 8 3.51 -7.23 13.67
N GLU A 9 2.89 -8.01 14.53
CA GLU A 9 1.43 -8.24 14.49
C GLU A 9 0.64 -6.98 14.86
N GLU A 10 1.11 -6.19 15.83
CA GLU A 10 0.49 -4.91 16.19
C GLU A 10 0.60 -3.90 15.04
N MET A 11 1.78 -3.81 14.41
CA MET A 11 2.01 -3.00 13.20
C MET A 11 1.11 -3.43 12.05
N ARG A 12 1.06 -4.74 11.73
CA ARG A 12 0.18 -5.31 10.71
C ARG A 12 -1.26 -4.87 10.92
N THR A 13 -1.75 -5.03 12.14
CA THR A 13 -3.12 -4.64 12.53
C THR A 13 -3.34 -3.13 12.34
N HIS A 14 -2.39 -2.32 12.80
CA HIS A 14 -2.44 -0.86 12.66
C HIS A 14 -2.57 -0.43 11.20
N TYR A 15 -1.66 -0.84 10.32
CA TYR A 15 -1.68 -0.39 8.93
C TYR A 15 -2.94 -0.85 8.18
N LYS A 16 -3.38 -2.10 8.39
CA LYS A 16 -4.61 -2.62 7.77
C LYS A 16 -5.86 -1.85 8.21
N SER A 17 -5.92 -1.45 9.47
CA SER A 17 -7.06 -0.67 10.01
C SER A 17 -7.03 0.82 9.61
N SER A 18 -5.85 1.32 9.23
CA SER A 18 -5.59 2.72 8.93
C SER A 18 -6.02 3.14 7.51
N PHE A 19 -6.21 2.19 6.59
CA PHE A 19 -6.62 2.49 5.21
C PHE A 19 -7.92 3.30 5.14
N GLY A 20 -7.81 4.51 4.58
CA GLY A 20 -8.93 5.43 4.35
C GLY A 20 -9.28 6.31 5.55
N GLN A 21 -8.43 6.33 6.59
CA GLN A 21 -8.54 7.32 7.66
C GLN A 21 -7.81 8.61 7.25
N THR A 22 -8.48 9.76 7.40
CA THR A 22 -7.94 11.10 7.09
C THR A 22 -6.76 11.51 7.97
N SER A 23 -6.48 10.74 9.03
CA SER A 23 -5.36 10.92 9.95
C SER A 23 -4.88 9.56 10.46
N SER A 24 -4.55 8.65 9.54
CA SER A 24 -3.81 7.45 9.92
C SER A 24 -2.48 7.88 10.55
N GLY A 25 -2.48 7.97 11.87
CA GLY A 25 -1.30 8.34 12.63
C GLY A 25 -0.17 7.36 12.34
N ARG A 26 1.07 7.83 12.55
CA ARG A 26 2.21 6.92 12.60
C ARG A 26 1.91 5.81 13.61
N TYR A 27 2.34 4.60 13.29
CA TYR A 27 2.22 3.50 14.24
C TYR A 27 2.82 3.90 15.58
N ALA A 28 2.08 3.62 16.65
CA ALA A 28 2.51 3.85 18.02
C ALA A 28 2.34 2.54 18.78
N ALA A 29 3.46 1.90 19.11
CA ALA A 29 3.46 0.63 19.81
C ALA A 29 2.78 0.71 21.17
N SER A 30 2.08 -0.36 21.55
CA SER A 30 1.47 -0.51 22.86
C SER A 30 2.50 -0.36 23.98
N ARG A 31 2.04 0.00 25.18
CA ARG A 31 2.91 0.29 26.33
C ARG A 31 3.95 -0.82 26.60
N GLN A 32 3.60 -2.07 26.35
CA GLN A 32 4.46 -3.23 26.61
C GLN A 32 5.56 -3.43 25.54
N LEU A 33 5.34 -2.90 24.33
CA LEU A 33 6.25 -3.03 23.19
C LEU A 33 6.97 -1.71 22.86
N ALA A 34 6.58 -0.60 23.47
CA ALA A 34 7.12 0.73 23.20
C ALA A 34 8.66 0.81 23.30
N SER A 35 9.26 0.20 24.33
CA SER A 35 10.72 0.19 24.48
C SER A 35 11.42 -0.64 23.41
N TYR A 36 10.82 -1.78 23.03
CA TYR A 36 11.35 -2.64 21.99
C TYR A 36 11.27 -1.96 20.62
N PHE A 37 10.13 -1.35 20.30
CA PHE A 37 9.94 -0.58 19.08
C PHE A 37 10.91 0.61 19.00
N ALA A 38 11.06 1.38 20.07
CA ALA A 38 12.01 2.50 20.10
C ALA A 38 13.45 2.03 19.86
N ALA A 39 13.88 0.95 20.51
CA ALA A 39 15.20 0.37 20.29
C ALA A 39 15.41 -0.14 18.85
N ALA A 40 14.35 -0.65 18.22
CA ALA A 40 14.40 -1.06 16.82
C ALA A 40 14.62 0.14 15.88
N GLN A 41 13.95 1.27 16.14
CA GLN A 41 14.07 2.49 15.34
C GLN A 41 15.45 3.15 15.46
N GLU A 42 16.13 2.97 16.59
CA GLU A 42 17.47 3.50 16.85
C GLU A 42 18.60 2.51 16.45
N SER A 43 18.24 1.31 15.98
CA SER A 43 19.22 0.26 15.70
C SER A 43 20.18 0.67 14.58
N SER A 44 21.48 0.55 14.86
CA SER A 44 22.59 0.77 13.93
C SER A 44 23.43 -0.50 13.75
N ALA A 45 22.76 -1.66 13.76
CA ALA A 45 23.42 -2.96 13.65
C ALA A 45 24.34 -3.03 12.42
N GLN A 46 25.57 -3.50 12.62
CA GLN A 46 26.47 -3.82 11.51
C GLN A 46 26.02 -5.13 10.87
N LEU A 47 25.37 -5.00 9.72
CA LEU A 47 24.83 -6.13 8.98
C LEU A 47 25.88 -6.76 8.06
N SER A 48 25.80 -8.08 7.88
CA SER A 48 26.54 -8.76 6.81
C SER A 48 26.01 -8.37 5.42
N ALA A 49 26.68 -8.79 4.36
CA ALA A 49 26.15 -8.60 3.00
C ALA A 49 24.84 -9.37 2.79
N GLN A 50 24.80 -10.63 3.26
CA GLN A 50 23.62 -11.49 3.17
C GLN A 50 22.41 -10.91 3.90
N ASP A 51 22.62 -10.36 5.09
CA ASP A 51 21.59 -9.70 5.89
C ASP A 51 20.99 -8.49 5.20
N ARG A 52 21.84 -7.67 4.56
CA ARG A 52 21.39 -6.53 3.76
C ARG A 52 20.57 -6.99 2.56
N ASP A 53 20.93 -8.10 1.93
CA ASP A 53 20.19 -8.64 0.80
C ASP A 53 18.81 -9.16 1.22
N LEU A 54 18.66 -9.75 2.40
CA LEU A 54 17.36 -10.15 2.95
C LEU A 54 16.43 -8.95 3.18
N LEU A 55 16.95 -7.88 3.80
CA LEU A 55 16.18 -6.64 3.99
C LEU A 55 15.82 -5.99 2.66
N LYS A 56 16.74 -6.00 1.70
CA LYS A 56 16.48 -5.51 0.33
C LYS A 56 15.43 -6.35 -0.39
N GLY A 57 15.39 -7.66 -0.14
CA GLY A 57 14.35 -8.55 -0.64
C GLY A 57 12.95 -8.10 -0.22
N LEU A 58 12.76 -7.76 1.06
CA LEU A 58 11.48 -7.23 1.57
C LEU A 58 11.09 -5.89 0.90
N GLN A 59 12.06 -5.02 0.61
CA GLN A 59 11.81 -3.77 -0.12
C GLN A 59 11.37 -4.03 -1.56
N ILE A 60 12.06 -4.93 -2.26
CA ILE A 60 11.74 -5.32 -3.64
C ILE A 60 10.34 -5.95 -3.70
N ASP A 61 10.02 -6.83 -2.75
CA ASP A 61 8.70 -7.46 -2.65
C ASP A 61 7.58 -6.42 -2.45
N ALA A 62 7.81 -5.42 -1.59
CA ALA A 62 6.89 -4.31 -1.39
C ALA A 62 6.71 -3.48 -2.68
N GLN A 63 7.81 -3.13 -3.36
CA GLN A 63 7.75 -2.38 -4.62
C GLN A 63 7.02 -3.15 -5.71
N SER A 64 7.39 -4.41 -5.96
CA SER A 64 6.73 -5.26 -6.96
C SER A 64 5.24 -5.39 -6.66
N SER A 65 4.91 -5.61 -5.38
CA SER A 65 3.51 -5.73 -4.94
C SER A 65 2.72 -4.44 -5.19
N GLY A 66 3.31 -3.28 -4.89
CA GLY A 66 2.67 -1.99 -5.17
C GLY A 66 2.49 -1.74 -6.67
N GLN A 67 3.45 -2.13 -7.51
CA GLN A 67 3.34 -1.99 -8.98
C GLN A 67 2.21 -2.86 -9.54
N GLU A 68 2.11 -4.10 -9.07
CA GLU A 68 1.04 -5.01 -9.47
C GLU A 68 -0.34 -4.48 -9.07
N GLU A 69 -0.47 -3.96 -7.84
CA GLU A 69 -1.72 -3.34 -7.37
C GLU A 69 -2.08 -2.13 -8.24
N ALA A 70 -1.16 -1.18 -8.42
CA ALA A 70 -1.38 -0.01 -9.24
C ALA A 70 -1.81 -0.37 -10.67
N SER A 71 -1.12 -1.33 -11.29
CA SER A 71 -1.43 -1.80 -12.65
C SER A 71 -2.80 -2.49 -12.74
N GLY A 72 -3.16 -3.29 -11.72
CA GLY A 72 -4.45 -3.97 -11.65
C GLY A 72 -5.61 -2.99 -11.52
N ILE A 73 -5.46 -1.98 -10.65
CA ILE A 73 -6.47 -0.93 -10.47
C ILE A 73 -6.56 -0.02 -11.70
N GLU A 74 -5.43 0.36 -12.31
CA GLU A 74 -5.42 1.11 -13.58
C GLU A 74 -6.25 0.40 -14.64
N SER A 75 -6.00 -0.89 -14.83
CA SER A 75 -6.71 -1.72 -15.81
C SER A 75 -8.22 -1.77 -15.54
N GLY A 76 -8.61 -1.90 -14.27
CA GLY A 76 -10.03 -1.89 -13.87
C GLY A 76 -10.70 -0.54 -14.13
N ILE A 77 -10.01 0.56 -13.87
CA ILE A 77 -10.51 1.91 -14.16
C ILE A 77 -10.62 2.15 -15.67
N VAL A 78 -9.64 1.69 -16.45
CA VAL A 78 -9.69 1.77 -17.92
C VAL A 78 -10.92 1.04 -18.45
N GLY A 79 -11.13 -0.22 -18.08
CA GLY A 79 -12.28 -0.99 -18.54
C GLY A 79 -13.63 -0.36 -18.15
N ALA A 80 -13.74 0.20 -16.94
CA ALA A 80 -14.94 0.92 -16.51
C ALA A 80 -15.19 2.19 -17.33
N THR A 81 -14.13 2.92 -17.66
CA THR A 81 -14.19 4.16 -18.43
C THR A 81 -14.54 3.89 -19.90
N GLU A 82 -14.03 2.80 -20.49
CA GLU A 82 -14.39 2.35 -21.85
C GLU A 82 -15.87 2.00 -21.94
N ALA A 83 -16.40 1.30 -20.93
CA ALA A 83 -17.81 0.96 -20.84
C ALA A 83 -18.68 2.23 -20.74
N LEU A 84 -18.29 3.19 -19.89
CA LEU A 84 -19.01 4.46 -19.75
C LEU A 84 -19.02 5.24 -21.08
N LYS A 85 -17.89 5.35 -21.77
CA LYS A 85 -17.79 6.03 -23.05
C LYS A 85 -18.68 5.37 -24.11
N SER A 86 -18.65 4.04 -24.19
CA SER A 86 -19.45 3.27 -25.17
C SER A 86 -20.96 3.41 -24.95
N SER A 87 -21.39 3.63 -23.70
CA SER A 87 -22.79 3.84 -23.34
C SER A 87 -23.32 5.26 -23.62
N GLY A 88 -22.48 6.18 -24.11
CA GLY A 88 -22.84 7.58 -24.31
C GLY A 88 -23.01 8.39 -23.02
N ALA A 89 -22.49 7.90 -21.88
CA ALA A 89 -22.56 8.56 -20.57
C ALA A 89 -23.98 8.97 -20.14
N SER A 90 -24.96 8.09 -20.37
CA SER A 90 -26.30 8.22 -19.82
C SER A 90 -26.28 8.32 -18.27
N PRO A 91 -27.33 8.87 -17.63
CA PRO A 91 -27.41 8.90 -16.17
C PRO A 91 -27.22 7.53 -15.52
N THR A 92 -27.81 6.46 -16.09
CA THR A 92 -27.68 5.10 -15.58
C THR A 92 -26.24 4.59 -15.66
N SER A 93 -25.57 4.79 -16.79
CA SER A 93 -24.20 4.31 -16.96
C SER A 93 -23.17 5.12 -16.16
N ILE A 94 -23.46 6.40 -15.85
CA ILE A 94 -22.67 7.18 -14.88
C ILE A 94 -22.77 6.55 -13.49
N GLU A 95 -23.96 6.16 -13.03
CA GLU A 95 -24.11 5.51 -11.72
C GLU A 95 -23.42 4.13 -11.67
N GLU A 96 -23.52 3.34 -12.74
CA GLU A 96 -22.77 2.09 -12.87
C GLU A 96 -21.25 2.32 -12.85
N PHE A 97 -20.77 3.38 -13.50
CA PHE A 97 -19.36 3.75 -13.48
C PHE A 97 -18.91 4.13 -12.07
N LYS A 98 -19.66 4.96 -11.35
CA LYS A 98 -19.35 5.31 -9.95
C LYS A 98 -19.29 4.08 -9.06
N LYS A 99 -20.21 3.13 -9.26
CA LYS A 99 -20.18 1.84 -8.55
C LYS A 99 -18.89 1.07 -8.85
N LYS A 100 -18.49 0.96 -10.12
CA LYS A 100 -17.22 0.32 -10.51
C LYS A 100 -15.99 1.03 -9.93
N MET A 101 -16.00 2.36 -9.84
CA MET A 101 -14.93 3.12 -9.20
C MET A 101 -14.83 2.78 -7.70
N GLU A 102 -15.95 2.71 -6.98
CA GLU A 102 -15.95 2.30 -5.58
C GLU A 102 -15.54 0.82 -5.41
N GLU A 103 -15.89 -0.06 -6.34
CA GLU A 103 -15.39 -1.44 -6.38
C GLU A 103 -13.86 -1.49 -6.55
N GLN A 104 -13.28 -0.66 -7.44
CA GLN A 104 -11.83 -0.54 -7.57
C GLN A 104 -11.17 -0.01 -6.29
N ARG A 105 -11.79 0.97 -5.63
CA ARG A 105 -11.29 1.50 -4.36
C ARG A 105 -11.29 0.44 -3.25
N LYS A 106 -12.36 -0.36 -3.15
CA LYS A 106 -12.42 -1.50 -2.21
C LYS A 106 -11.37 -2.55 -2.54
N LYS A 107 -11.22 -2.87 -3.82
CA LYS A 107 -10.20 -3.81 -4.29
C LYS A 107 -8.79 -3.35 -3.93
N ALA A 108 -8.45 -2.06 -4.10
CA ALA A 108 -7.15 -1.53 -3.70
C ALA A 108 -6.89 -1.75 -2.20
N LYS A 109 -7.89 -1.49 -1.34
CA LYS A 109 -7.78 -1.76 0.10
C LYS A 109 -7.57 -3.25 0.40
N GLU A 110 -8.31 -4.13 -0.26
CA GLU A 110 -8.21 -5.58 -0.07
C GLU A 110 -6.86 -6.12 -0.55
N ASP A 111 -6.38 -5.68 -1.71
CA ASP A 111 -5.07 -6.04 -2.27
C ASP A 111 -3.95 -5.55 -1.35
N SER A 112 -4.00 -4.28 -0.90
CA SER A 112 -3.06 -3.72 0.06
C SER A 112 -3.03 -4.52 1.38
N ASN A 113 -4.20 -4.89 1.93
CA ASN A 113 -4.29 -5.74 3.13
C ASN A 113 -3.60 -7.10 2.93
N ALA A 114 -3.89 -7.78 1.83
CA ALA A 114 -3.32 -9.11 1.54
C ALA A 114 -1.80 -9.05 1.31
N ARG A 115 -1.31 -7.98 0.68
CA ARG A 115 0.12 -7.74 0.45
C ARG A 115 0.85 -7.43 1.75
N ILE A 116 0.26 -6.63 2.63
CA ILE A 116 0.76 -6.42 3.99
C ILE A 116 0.88 -7.75 4.71
N ASP A 117 -0.18 -8.58 4.74
CA ASP A 117 -0.15 -9.87 5.44
C ASP A 117 1.04 -10.73 4.98
N LYS A 118 1.18 -10.91 3.66
CA LYS A 118 2.24 -11.70 3.03
C LYS A 118 3.64 -11.18 3.38
N ILE A 119 3.89 -9.88 3.26
CA ILE A 119 5.23 -9.32 3.51
C ILE A 119 5.56 -9.39 5.00
N PHE A 120 4.59 -9.16 5.88
CA PHE A 120 4.78 -9.32 7.32
C PHE A 120 5.06 -10.79 7.70
N ASP A 121 4.41 -11.77 7.05
CA ASP A 121 4.70 -13.19 7.27
C ASP A 121 6.15 -13.53 6.89
N THR A 122 6.60 -13.07 5.71
CA THR A 122 7.99 -13.22 5.28
C THR A 122 8.97 -12.55 6.26
N ALA A 123 8.66 -11.33 6.70
CA ALA A 123 9.50 -10.59 7.64
C ALA A 123 9.61 -11.30 9.00
N ILE A 124 8.51 -11.86 9.50
CA ILE A 124 8.51 -12.68 10.73
C ILE A 124 9.40 -13.90 10.53
N GLN A 125 9.24 -14.63 9.42
CA GLN A 125 10.06 -15.81 9.14
C GLN A 125 11.55 -15.47 9.12
N ILE A 126 11.95 -14.42 8.40
CA ILE A 126 13.34 -13.98 8.34
C ILE A 126 13.86 -13.63 9.74
N GLY A 127 13.12 -12.87 10.54
CA GLY A 127 13.59 -12.46 11.87
C GLY A 127 13.63 -13.60 12.90
N LEU A 128 12.89 -14.69 12.68
CA LEU A 128 13.00 -15.91 13.48
C LEU A 128 14.25 -16.74 13.10
N GLU A 129 14.59 -16.78 11.81
CA GLU A 129 15.80 -17.45 11.30
C GLU A 129 17.08 -16.64 11.57
N HIS A 130 16.96 -15.32 11.61
CA HIS A 130 18.04 -14.34 11.74
C HIS A 130 17.74 -13.35 12.89
N PRO A 131 17.96 -13.73 14.16
CA PRO A 131 17.64 -12.88 15.31
C PRO A 131 18.28 -11.49 15.29
N GLU A 132 19.46 -11.36 14.70
CA GLU A 132 20.18 -10.10 14.48
C GLU A 132 19.42 -9.10 13.59
N LEU A 133 18.49 -9.58 12.75
CA LEU A 133 17.69 -8.75 11.85
C LEU A 133 16.39 -8.25 12.46
N GLN A 134 16.00 -8.73 13.65
CA GLN A 134 14.69 -8.40 14.22
C GLN A 134 14.45 -6.88 14.34
N HIS A 135 15.40 -6.13 14.89
CA HIS A 135 15.31 -4.67 14.98
C HIS A 135 15.31 -3.97 13.61
N PRO A 136 16.26 -4.24 12.70
CA PRO A 136 16.21 -3.73 11.32
C PRO A 136 14.90 -4.05 10.57
N ILE A 137 14.36 -5.25 10.75
CA ILE A 137 13.09 -5.67 10.16
C ILE A 137 11.95 -4.82 10.69
N VAL A 138 11.84 -4.63 12.01
CA VAL A 138 10.78 -3.79 12.60
C VAL A 138 10.83 -2.36 12.03
N ALA A 139 12.02 -1.75 11.95
CA ALA A 139 12.16 -0.42 11.36
C ALA A 139 11.78 -0.39 9.86
N LEU A 140 12.13 -1.45 9.11
CA LEU A 140 11.75 -1.56 7.70
C LEU A 140 10.25 -1.78 7.51
N MET A 141 9.62 -2.61 8.34
CA MET A 141 8.19 -2.91 8.25
C MET A 141 7.32 -1.69 8.55
N ASP A 142 7.78 -0.74 9.36
CA ASP A 142 7.10 0.54 9.57
C ASP A 142 7.07 1.35 8.26
N LYS A 143 8.21 1.41 7.55
CA LYS A 143 8.29 2.06 6.24
C LYS A 143 7.42 1.36 5.19
N ILE A 144 7.38 0.04 5.18
CA ILE A 144 6.53 -0.75 4.25
C ILE A 144 5.05 -0.56 4.58
N GLY A 145 4.66 -0.53 5.86
CA GLY A 145 3.28 -0.25 6.24
C GLY A 145 2.80 1.13 5.79
N ASN A 146 3.64 2.15 5.99
CA ASN A 146 3.36 3.51 5.50
C ASN A 146 3.31 3.56 3.96
N PHE A 147 4.19 2.84 3.27
CA PHE A 147 4.18 2.72 1.81
C PHE A 147 2.81 2.27 1.28
N PHE A 148 2.25 1.18 1.82
CA PHE A 148 0.95 0.69 1.36
C PHE A 148 -0.19 1.66 1.70
N ASN A 149 -0.16 2.29 2.88
CA ASN A 149 -1.13 3.34 3.24
C ASN A 149 -1.12 4.49 2.22
N ASP A 150 0.07 4.97 1.85
CA ASP A 150 0.22 6.06 0.89
C ASP A 150 -0.18 5.64 -0.53
N LEU A 151 0.12 4.40 -0.93
CA LEU A 151 -0.33 3.84 -2.21
C LEU A 151 -1.86 3.82 -2.28
N PHE A 152 -2.51 3.26 -1.26
CA PHE A 152 -3.96 3.21 -1.18
C PHE A 152 -4.56 4.62 -1.23
N ASN A 153 -4.02 5.57 -0.47
CA ASN A 153 -4.53 6.94 -0.44
C ASN A 153 -4.42 7.61 -1.81
N LYS A 154 -3.29 7.46 -2.53
CA LYS A 154 -3.12 8.00 -3.89
C LYS A 154 -4.17 7.44 -4.87
N ILE A 155 -4.44 6.14 -4.79
CA ILE A 155 -5.45 5.47 -5.62
C ILE A 155 -6.86 5.95 -5.23
N ALA A 156 -7.16 6.00 -3.94
CA ALA A 156 -8.46 6.42 -3.43
C ALA A 156 -8.76 7.88 -3.76
N ASP A 157 -7.79 8.78 -3.62
CA ASP A 157 -7.93 10.20 -3.93
C ASP A 157 -8.21 10.42 -5.43
N PHE A 158 -7.53 9.66 -6.29
CA PHE A 158 -7.81 9.67 -7.72
C PHE A 158 -9.26 9.24 -7.99
N ILE A 159 -9.68 8.11 -7.43
CA ILE A 159 -11.05 7.60 -7.58
C ILE A 159 -12.10 8.59 -7.09
N VAL A 160 -11.91 9.19 -5.91
CA VAL A 160 -12.81 10.20 -5.35
C VAL A 160 -12.89 11.43 -6.27
N GLY A 161 -11.75 11.88 -6.81
CA GLY A 161 -11.70 12.97 -7.78
C GLY A 161 -12.50 12.67 -9.05
N VAL A 162 -12.37 11.45 -9.59
CA VAL A 162 -13.10 10.99 -10.77
C VAL A 162 -14.60 10.93 -10.52
N VAL A 163 -15.03 10.36 -9.38
CA VAL A 163 -16.45 10.20 -9.03
C VAL A 163 -17.16 11.53 -8.80
N LYS A 164 -16.44 12.56 -8.32
CA LYS A 164 -17.01 13.88 -8.02
C LYS A 164 -17.55 14.61 -9.24
N ASP A 165 -16.87 14.51 -10.40
CA ASP A 165 -17.30 15.17 -11.64
C ASP A 165 -16.95 14.33 -12.87
N VAL A 166 -17.65 13.19 -12.98
CA VAL A 166 -17.43 12.19 -14.04
C VAL A 166 -17.53 12.81 -15.44
N VAL A 167 -18.54 13.66 -15.70
CA VAL A 167 -18.80 14.22 -17.03
C VAL A 167 -17.70 15.20 -17.45
N ALA A 168 -17.23 16.06 -16.54
CA ALA A 168 -16.10 16.93 -16.84
C ALA A 168 -14.81 16.13 -17.03
N TRP A 169 -14.56 15.16 -16.17
CA TRP A 169 -13.37 14.30 -16.21
C TRP A 169 -13.28 13.48 -17.49
N LEU A 170 -14.41 12.93 -17.98
CA LEU A 170 -14.49 12.09 -19.18
C LEU A 170 -13.81 12.69 -20.41
N LYS A 171 -13.81 14.02 -20.54
CA LYS A 171 -13.19 14.74 -21.66
C LYS A 171 -11.69 14.46 -21.77
N ASN A 172 -11.01 14.22 -20.65
CA ASN A 172 -9.57 13.99 -20.55
C ASN A 172 -9.24 12.69 -19.80
N ALA A 173 -10.17 11.73 -19.74
CA ALA A 173 -10.06 10.57 -18.88
C ALA A 173 -8.79 9.74 -19.13
N TRP A 174 -8.43 9.51 -20.39
CA TRP A 174 -7.25 8.71 -20.73
C TRP A 174 -5.93 9.34 -20.35
N ASP A 175 -5.77 10.64 -20.60
CA ASP A 175 -4.59 11.36 -20.17
C ASP A 175 -4.52 11.44 -18.64
N SER A 176 -5.67 11.63 -17.99
CA SER A 176 -5.76 11.64 -16.53
C SER A 176 -5.36 10.30 -15.91
N ILE A 177 -5.88 9.17 -16.41
CA ILE A 177 -5.52 7.82 -15.92
C ILE A 177 -4.03 7.57 -16.14
N LYS A 178 -3.57 7.71 -17.38
CA LYS A 178 -2.18 7.43 -17.75
C LYS A 178 -1.20 8.30 -16.97
N SER A 179 -1.49 9.59 -16.80
CA SER A 179 -0.63 10.51 -16.05
C SER A 179 -0.56 10.13 -14.57
N THR A 180 -1.71 9.85 -13.94
CA THR A 180 -1.76 9.45 -12.53
C THR A 180 -1.02 8.15 -12.29
N PHE A 181 -1.32 7.08 -13.05
CA PHE A 181 -0.72 5.77 -12.79
C PHE A 181 0.75 5.70 -13.20
N LYS A 182 1.19 6.46 -14.21
CA LYS A 182 2.63 6.67 -14.46
C LYS A 182 3.30 7.38 -13.27
N GLY A 183 2.64 8.36 -12.67
CA GLY A 183 3.11 9.05 -11.46
C GLY A 183 3.24 8.10 -10.27
N ILE A 184 2.22 7.27 -10.04
CA ILE A 184 2.22 6.24 -8.98
C ILE A 184 3.34 5.22 -9.22
N ALA A 185 3.48 4.69 -10.44
CA ALA A 185 4.54 3.75 -10.77
C ALA A 185 5.94 4.34 -10.57
N GLY A 186 6.15 5.60 -10.95
CA GLY A 186 7.38 6.32 -10.69
C GLY A 186 7.65 6.50 -9.19
N TRP A 187 6.64 6.89 -8.43
CA TRP A 187 6.72 7.06 -6.97
C TRP A 187 7.06 5.74 -6.25
N ILE A 188 6.44 4.62 -6.61
CA ILE A 188 6.75 3.29 -6.05
C ILE A 188 8.22 2.93 -6.26
N SER A 189 8.71 3.17 -7.49
CA SER A 189 10.09 2.83 -7.88
C SER A 189 11.15 3.63 -7.12
N SER A 190 10.79 4.81 -6.60
CA SER A 190 11.68 5.72 -5.89
C SER A 190 11.45 5.77 -4.37
N TRP A 191 10.59 4.91 -3.82
CA TRP A 191 10.20 4.98 -2.41
C TRP A 191 11.29 4.54 -1.41
N PHE A 192 12.12 3.53 -1.78
CA PHE A 192 13.16 2.94 -0.93
C PHE A 192 14.57 3.35 -1.35
#